data_AF-A0A089LKN6-F1
#
_entry.id   AF-A0A089LKN6-F1
#
_cell.length_a   1.000
_cell.length_b   1.000
_cell.length_c   1.000
_cell.angle_alpha   90.00
_cell.angle_beta   90.00
_cell.angle_gamma   90.00
#
_symmetry.space_group_name_H-M   'P 1'
#
loop_
_entity.id
_entity.type
_entity.pdbx_description
1 polymer ?
#
loop_
_entity_poly.entity_id
_entity_poly.type
_entity_poly.pdbx_seq_one_letter_code
_entity_poly.pdbx_strand_id
1 'polypeptide(L)' 'MEINQRIREFIKTNGLKFTYVAKESNIDMKKFSRMMTGKQKIDTDEYETICSSLRVNPGYFFDQKLLENKNYENAKEVI' A
#
# COMPACT_ATOMS: atom_id res chain seq x y z
N MET A 1 1.20 1.58 -12.70
CA MET A 1 2.03 0.93 -11.67
C MET A 1 1.10 0.28 -10.66
N GLU A 2 1.26 -1.02 -10.43
CA GLU A 2 0.43 -1.78 -9.48
C GLU A 2 0.75 -1.41 -8.01
N ILE A 3 -0.18 -1.65 -7.07
CA ILE A 3 0.00 -1.31 -5.64
C ILE A 3 1.29 -1.91 -5.06
N ASN A 4 1.58 -3.17 -5.36
CA ASN A 4 2.77 -3.84 -4.88
C ASN A 4 4.08 -3.23 -5.39
N GLN A 5 4.08 -2.68 -6.61
CA GLN A 5 5.22 -1.95 -7.16
C GLN A 5 5.41 -0.61 -6.42
N ARG A 6 4.31 0.10 -6.13
CA ARG A 6 4.33 1.35 -5.35
C ARG A 6 4.90 1.14 -3.95
N ILE A 7 4.43 0.10 -3.25
CA ILE A 7 4.94 -0.26 -1.92
C ILE A 7 6.44 -0.59 -2.00
N ARG A 8 6.83 -1.44 -2.96
CA ARG A 8 8.23 -1.84 -3.16
C ARG A 8 9.16 -0.65 -3.42
N GLU A 9 8.72 0.29 -4.25
CA GLU A 9 9.49 1.48 -4.56
C GLU A 9 9.64 2.36 -3.32
N PHE A 10 8.55 2.61 -2.59
CA PHE A 10 8.58 3.35 -1.33
C PHE A 10 9.58 2.77 -0.33
N ILE A 11 9.59 1.45 -0.15
CA ILE A 11 10.53 0.78 0.76
C ILE A 11 11.97 1.04 0.32
N LYS A 12 12.27 0.93 -0.98
CA LYS A 12 13.61 1.16 -1.52
C LYS A 12 14.06 2.61 -1.39
N THR A 13 13.21 3.56 -1.76
CA THR A 13 13.56 5.00 -1.76
C THR A 13 13.74 5.55 -0.35
N ASN A 14 13.05 4.98 0.63
CA ASN A 14 13.20 5.33 2.04
C ASN A 14 14.33 4.53 2.75
N GLY A 15 15.12 3.74 2.02
CA GLY A 15 16.23 2.96 2.60
C GLY A 15 15.80 1.86 3.56
N LEU A 16 14.52 1.46 3.53
CA LEU A 16 13.97 0.43 4.39
C LEU A 16 14.34 -0.96 3.89
N LYS A 17 14.54 -1.90 4.82
CA LYS A 17 14.81 -3.30 4.49
C LYS A 17 13.49 -4.06 4.38
N PHE A 18 13.34 -4.88 3.35
CA PHE A 18 12.15 -5.73 3.21
C PHE A 18 11.96 -6.67 4.41
N THR A 19 13.06 -7.16 4.99
CA THR A 19 13.03 -8.01 6.19
C THR A 19 12.48 -7.29 7.41
N TYR A 20 12.71 -5.98 7.52
CA TYR A 20 12.15 -5.15 8.58
C TYR A 20 10.63 -5.01 8.38
N VAL A 21 10.21 -4.60 7.19
CA VAL A 21 8.78 -4.40 6.87
C VAL A 21 7.99 -5.71 7.03
N ALA A 22 8.50 -6.83 6.49
CA ALA A 22 7.85 -8.13 6.63
C ALA A 22 7.66 -8.54 8.11
N LYS A 23 8.68 -8.31 8.94
CA LYS A 23 8.61 -8.59 10.38
C LYS A 23 7.56 -7.72 11.07
N GLU A 24 7.57 -6.42 10.84
CA GLU A 24 6.62 -5.48 11.45
C GLU A 24 5.18 -5.70 10.97
N SER A 25 4.98 -6.17 9.74
CA SER A 25 3.66 -6.56 9.23
C SER A 25 3.21 -7.96 9.69
N ASN A 26 4.04 -8.71 10.43
CA ASN A 26 3.80 -10.11 10.78
C ASN A 26 3.55 -11.02 9.54
N ILE A 27 4.30 -10.78 8.46
CA ILE A 27 4.22 -11.54 7.20
C ILE A 27 5.52 -12.31 6.99
N ASP A 28 5.42 -13.60 6.64
CA ASP A 28 6.58 -14.38 6.26
C ASP A 28 7.39 -13.70 5.14
N MET A 29 8.71 -13.67 5.27
CA MET A 29 9.58 -12.94 4.34
C MET A 29 9.50 -13.46 2.90
N LYS A 30 9.29 -14.78 2.70
CA LYS A 30 9.12 -15.33 1.33
C LYS A 30 7.78 -14.90 0.76
N LYS A 31 6.72 -14.93 1.57
CA LYS A 31 5.38 -14.43 1.22
C LYS A 31 5.43 -12.94 0.83
N PHE A 32 6.02 -12.10 1.68
CA PHE A 32 6.20 -10.67 1.43
C PHE A 32 6.98 -10.39 0.13
N SER A 33 8.07 -11.11 -0.11
CA SER A 33 8.84 -10.97 -1.36
C SER A 33 8.02 -11.32 -2.61
N ARG A 34 7.19 -12.37 -2.56
CA ARG A 34 6.28 -12.72 -3.66
C ARG A 34 5.21 -11.66 -3.88
N MET A 35 4.70 -11.02 -2.83
CA MET A 35 3.79 -9.88 -2.93
C MET A 35 4.44 -8.70 -3.65
N MET A 36 5.62 -8.28 -3.21
CA MET A 36 6.37 -7.16 -3.79
C MET A 36 6.83 -7.41 -5.25
N THR A 37 6.82 -8.66 -5.71
CA THR A 37 7.10 -9.03 -7.11
C THR A 37 5.83 -9.28 -7.94
N GLY A 38 4.65 -9.28 -7.31
CA GLY A 38 3.37 -9.51 -7.98
C GLY A 38 3.04 -10.98 -8.24
N LYS A 39 3.90 -11.89 -7.75
CA LYS A 39 3.69 -13.34 -7.84
C LYS A 39 2.63 -13.84 -6.85
N GLN A 40 2.28 -13.02 -5.86
CA GLN A 40 1.24 -13.30 -4.89
C GLN A 40 0.42 -12.03 -4.67
N LYS A 41 -0.91 -12.17 -4.56
CA LYS A 41 -1.82 -11.06 -4.22
C LYS A 41 -1.61 -10.66 -2.75
N ILE A 42 -1.89 -9.39 -2.47
CA ILE A 42 -1.96 -8.83 -1.11
C ILE A 42 -3.45 -8.73 -0.81
N ASP A 43 -3.91 -9.39 0.25
CA ASP A 43 -5.28 -9.20 0.73
C ASP A 43 -5.41 -7.90 1.54
N THR A 44 -6.63 -7.55 1.95
CA THR A 44 -6.90 -6.26 2.60
C THR A 44 -6.21 -6.16 3.97
N ASP A 45 -6.21 -7.22 4.77
CA ASP A 45 -5.64 -7.23 6.13
C ASP A 45 -4.11 -7.17 6.05
N GLU A 46 -3.51 -7.87 5.10
CA GLU A 46 -2.08 -7.78 4.78
C GLU A 46 -1.72 -6.38 4.30
N TYR A 47 -2.54 -5.78 3.44
CA TYR A 47 -2.30 -4.43 2.96
C TYR A 47 -2.34 -3.41 4.10
N GLU A 48 -3.30 -3.53 5.02
CA GLU A 48 -3.42 -2.67 6.20
C GLU A 48 -2.20 -2.78 7.11
N THR A 49 -1.76 -4.00 7.44
CA THR A 49 -0.58 -4.23 8.29
C THR A 49 0.71 -3.75 7.62
N ILE A 50 0.83 -3.88 6.29
CA ILE A 50 1.93 -3.29 5.53
C ILE A 50 1.92 -1.76 5.62
N CYS A 51 0.78 -1.11 5.40
CA CYS A 51 0.68 0.35 5.50
C CYS A 51 1.01 0.84 6.92
N SER A 52 0.52 0.16 7.95
CA SER A 52 0.82 0.45 9.35
C SER A 52 2.32 0.34 9.64
N SER A 53 2.98 -0.73 9.19
CA SER A 53 4.44 -0.91 9.36
C SER A 53 5.28 0.18 8.68
N LEU A 54 4.77 0.74 7.57
CA LEU A 54 5.39 1.83 6.83
C LEU A 54 4.99 3.21 7.36
N ARG A 55 4.11 3.27 8.37
CA ARG A 55 3.58 4.50 8.97
C ARG A 55 2.92 5.42 7.95
N VAL A 56 2.22 4.83 6.97
CA VAL A 56 1.45 5.57 5.96
C VAL A 56 -0.02 5.24 6.07
N ASN A 57 -0.87 6.20 5.67
CA ASN A 57 -2.31 5.96 5.56
C ASN A 57 -2.57 4.94 4.43
N PRO A 58 -3.52 3.98 4.59
CA PRO A 58 -3.86 3.04 3.53
C PRO A 58 -4.22 3.69 2.18
N GLY A 59 -4.74 4.92 2.18
CA GLY A 59 -4.99 5.71 0.98
C GLY A 59 -3.74 6.11 0.17
N TYR A 60 -2.55 6.07 0.77
CA TYR A 60 -1.32 6.61 0.20
C TYR A 60 -0.90 5.95 -1.12
N PHE A 61 -1.07 4.62 -1.24
CA PHE A 61 -0.67 3.90 -2.45
C PHE A 61 -1.78 3.80 -3.50
N PHE A 62 -2.97 4.35 -3.25
CA PHE A 62 -4.03 4.40 -4.25
C PHE A 62 -3.81 5.55 -5.23
N ASP A 63 -4.25 5.37 -6.47
CA ASP A 63 -4.03 6.35 -7.53
C ASP A 63 -4.85 7.62 -7.29
N GLN A 64 -4.37 8.79 -7.74
CA GLN A 64 -5.09 10.06 -7.57
C GLN A 64 -6.46 10.05 -8.26
N LYS A 65 -6.62 9.25 -9.33
CA LYS A 65 -7.92 9.02 -9.98
C LYS A 65 -9.01 8.49 -9.04
N LEU A 66 -8.62 7.82 -7.95
CA LEU A 66 -9.54 7.31 -6.92
C LEU A 66 -9.95 8.40 -5.92
N LEU A 67 -9.08 9.39 -5.68
CA LEU A 67 -9.33 10.52 -4.79
C LEU A 67 -10.12 11.63 -5.47
N GLU A 68 -10.00 11.78 -6.80
CA GLU A 68 -10.77 12.75 -7.60
C GLU A 68 -12.28 12.47 -7.54
N ASN A 69 -12.70 11.20 -7.46
CA ASN A 69 -14.12 10.82 -7.43
C ASN A 69 -14.83 11.14 -6.10
N LYS A 70 -14.10 11.42 -5.01
CA LYS A 70 -14.71 11.80 -3.71
C LYS A 70 -15.09 13.27 -3.62
N ASN A 71 -14.62 14.10 -4.57
CA ASN A 71 -14.98 15.52 -4.61
C ASN A 71 -16.30 15.80 -5.34
N TYR A 72 -16.94 14.80 -5.97
CA TYR A 72 -18.19 14.97 -6.72
C TYR A 72 -19.47 14.70 -5.92
N GLU A 73 -19.40 14.04 -4.76
CA GLU A 73 -20.56 13.82 -3.89
C GLU A 73 -20.84 15.05 -3.00
N ASN A 74 -19.78 15.71 -2.50
CA ASN A 74 -19.91 16.93 -1.68
C ASN A 74 -20.31 18.18 -2.48
N ALA A 75 -20.24 18.13 -3.82
CA ALA A 75 -20.61 19.24 -4.70
C ALA A 75 -22.09 19.21 -5.14
N LYS A 76 -22.81 18.10 -4.89
CA LYS A 76 -24.22 17.95 -5.27
C LYS A 76 -25.21 18.38 -4.19
N GLU A 77 -24.76 18.65 -2.96
CA GLU A 77 -25.61 19.17 -1.88
C GLU A 77 -25.62 20.71 -1.79
N VAL A 78 -24.92 21.41 -2.71
CA VAL A 78 -24.82 22.89 -2.74
C VAL A 78 -25.41 23.49 -4.02
N ILE A 79 -26.32 22.78 -4.71
CA ILE A 79 -27.08 23.32 -5.85
C ILE A 79 -28.57 23.17 -5.58
#